data_AF-A0A061DQM8-F1
#
_entry.id   AF-A0A061DQM8-F1
#
_cell.length_a   1.000
_cell.length_b   1.000
_cell.length_c   1.000
_cell.angle_alpha   90.00
_cell.angle_beta   90.00
_cell.angle_gamma   90.00
#
_symmetry.space_group_name_H-M   'P 1'
#
loop_
_entity.id
_entity.type
_entity.pdbx_description
1 polymer ?
#
loop_
_entity_poly.entity_id
_entity_poly.type
_entity_poly.pdbx_seq_one_letter_code
_entity_poly.pdbx_strand_id
1 'polypeptide(L)'
;MDQSLIITLKNDISKLFDSIEKYDDGALYFDDKLVDGHEHQGPLSTTSSVVRGLTAFAAVTAGSVNLPGDKILGLAKFFLGIGVPGDAKDFFNQIDSLACLESNRVSIPLILSLPSTELSLTKKDSLKVRVNTVLGSNAPPLTVKLVGAFSSGSKDASLVESQYEMQELKFDAETGVHILSSLPKSIDVGSYTFVFEIVLHESEHEKVYVTGNQTKVPIFVTGLIKIENAEITVLDGDLGSIETQKNFIHGLISYIYRLDLAGQNVVSLSANHLQKLRISFQLTTPRGRAFKPHQALLKLRHESKIEHIFVVGNSGKQFEILLNFLGLVEKFFYLSGRYDIELAVGDAVMENSLLRAIGHIELDLPEPPEKAPRPPPQPVDPYSRYGPKAEITHIFRAPEKHPPKELSLAFLGLTILPLLGFLVGVLRLGVNLKNFPSKAIPATFAILFHVGIGAVLLLYVLFWLKLDLFQTLKLLGFLGVFLVLVGHRILSHLAAASAKVKSA
;
A
#
# COMPACT_ATOMS: atom_id res chain seq x y z
N MET A 1 65.15 3.51 31.84
CA MET A 1 64.05 2.59 31.48
C MET A 1 64.65 1.23 31.21
N ASP A 2 64.07 0.18 31.79
CA ASP A 2 64.48 -1.19 31.53
C ASP A 2 64.08 -1.57 30.09
N GLN A 3 65.06 -1.81 29.23
CA GLN A 3 64.82 -2.18 27.82
C GLN A 3 64.04 -3.50 27.71
N SER A 4 64.14 -4.40 28.70
CA SER A 4 63.40 -5.66 28.71
C SER A 4 61.89 -5.46 28.84
N LEU A 5 61.46 -4.52 29.70
CA LEU A 5 60.05 -4.20 29.88
C LEU A 5 59.44 -3.52 28.64
N ILE A 6 60.23 -2.71 27.91
CA ILE A 6 59.80 -2.12 26.64
C ILE A 6 59.56 -3.21 25.58
N ILE A 7 60.42 -4.22 25.53
CA ILE A 7 60.28 -5.35 24.60
C ILE A 7 59.04 -6.18 24.96
N THR A 8 58.80 -6.46 26.24
CA THR A 8 57.58 -7.14 26.70
C THR A 8 56.33 -6.38 26.29
N LEU A 9 56.29 -5.06 26.52
CA LEU A 9 55.15 -4.23 26.14
C LEU A 9 54.92 -4.20 24.62
N LYS A 10 55.98 -4.18 23.81
CA LYS A 10 55.85 -4.32 22.33
C LYS A 10 55.17 -5.63 21.94
N ASN A 11 55.50 -6.74 22.61
CA ASN A 11 54.87 -8.04 22.35
C ASN A 11 53.40 -8.06 22.81
N ASP A 12 53.08 -7.42 23.93
CA ASP A 12 51.70 -7.35 24.42
C ASP A 12 50.81 -6.47 23.53
N ILE A 13 51.34 -5.41 22.94
CA ILE A 13 50.66 -4.63 21.89
C ILE A 13 50.32 -5.53 20.69
N SER A 14 51.28 -6.33 20.20
CA SER A 14 51.02 -7.25 19.09
C SER A 14 49.91 -8.25 19.42
N LYS A 15 49.90 -8.81 20.64
CA LYS A 15 48.82 -9.70 21.12
C LYS A 15 47.46 -9.00 21.21
N LEU A 16 47.43 -7.75 21.68
CA LEU A 16 46.19 -6.96 21.72
C LEU A 16 45.59 -6.86 20.31
N PHE A 17 46.42 -6.58 19.31
CA PHE A 17 45.98 -6.50 17.91
C PHE A 17 45.47 -7.83 17.34
N ASP A 18 45.70 -8.97 17.98
CA ASP A 18 45.10 -10.26 17.59
C ASP A 18 43.64 -10.39 18.05
N SER A 19 43.19 -9.53 18.98
CA SER A 19 41.79 -9.45 19.43
C SER A 19 40.92 -8.50 18.60
N ILE A 20 41.49 -7.86 17.57
CA ILE A 20 40.79 -6.88 16.73
C ILE A 20 39.63 -7.53 15.97
N GLU A 21 38.49 -6.85 15.94
CA GLU A 21 37.30 -7.27 15.20
C GLU A 21 37.29 -6.66 13.79
N LYS A 22 36.51 -7.25 12.88
CA LYS A 22 36.52 -6.92 11.45
C LYS A 22 35.12 -6.85 10.86
N TYR A 23 34.85 -5.79 10.11
CA TYR A 23 33.68 -5.66 9.24
C TYR A 23 33.94 -6.24 7.83
N ASP A 24 32.86 -6.51 7.09
CA ASP A 24 32.90 -7.08 5.74
C ASP A 24 33.61 -6.19 4.71
N ASP A 25 33.62 -4.87 4.92
CA ASP A 25 34.30 -3.87 4.09
C ASP A 25 35.82 -3.77 4.37
N GLY A 26 36.31 -4.53 5.35
CA GLY A 26 37.70 -4.55 5.78
C GLY A 26 38.08 -3.47 6.78
N ALA A 27 37.11 -2.73 7.33
CA ALA A 27 37.32 -1.90 8.51
C ALA A 27 37.60 -2.79 9.74
N LEU A 28 38.48 -2.32 10.62
CA LEU A 28 38.90 -3.04 11.83
C LEU A 28 38.72 -2.15 13.05
N TYR A 29 38.26 -2.74 14.15
CA TYR A 29 37.96 -2.01 15.39
C TYR A 29 38.22 -2.87 16.62
N PHE A 30 38.32 -2.22 17.78
CA PHE A 30 38.34 -2.87 19.07
C PHE A 30 36.99 -2.68 19.75
N ASP A 31 36.42 -3.76 20.27
CA ASP A 31 35.23 -3.73 21.09
C ASP A 31 35.55 -4.16 22.52
N ASP A 32 34.93 -3.49 23.48
CA ASP A 32 35.10 -3.83 24.89
C ASP A 32 34.05 -4.87 25.28
N LYS A 33 34.49 -6.11 25.47
CA LYS A 33 33.60 -7.20 25.91
C LYS A 33 33.31 -7.00 27.39
N LEU A 34 32.03 -6.80 27.73
CA LEU A 34 31.52 -6.63 29.10
C LEU A 34 32.26 -7.50 30.13
N VAL A 35 33.10 -6.89 30.96
CA VAL A 35 33.69 -7.57 32.12
C VAL A 35 32.92 -7.26 33.41
N ASP A 36 32.40 -6.05 33.64
CA ASP A 36 31.58 -5.78 34.83
C ASP A 36 30.71 -4.53 34.66
N GLY A 37 29.50 -4.70 34.12
CA GLY A 37 28.26 -3.96 34.43
C GLY A 37 28.14 -2.43 34.42
N HIS A 38 29.21 -1.62 34.40
CA HIS A 38 29.08 -0.21 34.80
C HIS A 38 29.44 0.88 33.80
N GLU A 39 30.05 0.60 32.65
CA GLU A 39 30.16 1.59 31.55
C GLU A 39 30.60 0.88 30.27
N HIS A 40 29.67 0.59 29.34
CA HIS A 40 30.06 0.08 28.02
C HIS A 40 30.65 1.24 27.21
N GLN A 41 31.96 1.22 26.99
CA GLN A 41 32.60 2.09 26.02
C GLN A 41 32.33 1.53 24.63
N GLY A 42 31.62 2.29 23.80
CA GLY A 42 31.32 1.86 22.44
C GLY A 42 32.61 1.66 21.62
N PRO A 43 32.53 0.86 20.52
CA PRO A 43 33.68 0.49 19.69
C PRO A 43 34.57 1.67 19.27
N LEU A 44 33.97 2.85 19.02
CA LEU A 44 34.70 4.06 18.65
C LEU A 44 35.62 4.57 19.76
N SER A 45 35.12 4.69 21.00
CA SER A 45 35.89 5.16 22.16
C SER A 45 37.03 4.19 22.50
N THR A 46 36.74 2.88 22.45
CA THR A 46 37.71 1.82 22.72
C THR A 46 38.82 1.82 21.66
N THR A 47 38.43 1.82 20.38
CA THR A 47 39.39 1.88 19.26
C THR A 47 40.24 3.14 19.30
N SER A 48 39.63 4.30 19.60
CA SER A 48 40.35 5.58 19.73
C SER A 48 41.40 5.53 20.83
N SER A 49 41.06 4.98 21.99
CA SER A 49 41.98 4.84 23.12
C SER A 49 43.20 3.98 22.76
N VAL A 50 42.98 2.88 22.04
CA VAL A 50 44.07 2.01 21.56
C VAL A 50 44.97 2.74 20.56
N VAL A 51 44.40 3.41 19.56
CA VAL A 51 45.17 4.15 18.54
C VAL A 51 45.98 5.28 19.17
N ARG A 52 45.39 6.05 20.08
CA ARG A 52 46.07 7.12 20.81
C ARG A 52 47.20 6.57 21.68
N GLY A 53 46.97 5.49 22.41
CA GLY A 53 47.99 4.84 23.24
C GLY A 53 49.14 4.30 22.40
N LEU A 54 48.84 3.62 21.30
CA LEU A 54 49.82 3.08 20.37
C LEU A 54 50.72 4.17 19.77
N THR A 55 50.11 5.24 19.25
CA THR A 55 50.84 6.33 18.60
C THR A 55 51.68 7.13 19.59
N ALA A 56 51.15 7.39 20.80
CA ALA A 56 51.91 8.02 21.88
C ALA A 56 53.11 7.16 22.32
N PHE A 57 52.93 5.83 22.45
CA PHE A 57 54.01 4.91 22.77
C PHE A 57 55.10 4.86 21.68
N ALA A 58 54.69 4.83 20.41
CA ALA A 58 55.62 4.85 19.28
C ALA A 58 56.39 6.18 19.17
N ALA A 59 55.82 7.29 19.62
CA ALA A 59 56.49 8.59 19.61
C ALA A 59 57.70 8.66 20.55
N VAL A 60 57.65 7.95 21.69
CA VAL A 60 58.67 8.01 22.75
C VAL A 60 59.64 6.84 22.77
N THR A 61 59.36 5.76 22.03
CA THR A 61 60.23 4.58 21.98
C THR A 61 61.12 4.53 20.74
N ALA A 62 62.30 3.91 20.87
CA ALA A 62 63.20 3.67 19.75
C ALA A 62 62.81 2.40 18.98
N GLY A 63 62.84 2.49 17.65
CA GLY A 63 62.47 1.40 16.72
C GLY A 63 60.96 1.27 16.51
N SER A 64 60.55 0.73 15.36
CA SER A 64 59.13 0.53 15.04
C SER A 64 58.49 -0.56 15.90
N VAL A 65 57.17 -0.44 16.11
CA VAL A 65 56.35 -1.54 16.64
C VAL A 65 55.98 -2.40 15.45
N ASN A 66 56.35 -3.69 15.47
CA ASN A 66 56.09 -4.60 14.36
C ASN A 66 54.61 -5.01 14.35
N LEU A 67 53.77 -4.17 13.75
CA LEU A 67 52.36 -4.45 13.53
C LEU A 67 52.10 -4.70 12.05
N PRO A 68 51.24 -5.68 11.71
CA PRO A 68 50.79 -5.88 10.34
C PRO A 68 50.11 -4.60 9.84
N GLY A 69 50.59 -4.06 8.72
CA GLY A 69 50.12 -2.77 8.21
C GLY A 69 48.63 -2.78 7.81
N ASP A 70 48.11 -3.92 7.37
CA ASP A 70 46.69 -4.13 7.08
C ASP A 70 45.80 -3.83 8.30
N LYS A 71 46.29 -4.09 9.52
CA LYS A 71 45.58 -3.73 10.75
C LYS A 71 45.47 -2.21 10.93
N ILE A 72 46.54 -1.46 10.67
CA ILE A 72 46.55 0.00 10.75
C ILE A 72 45.65 0.62 9.68
N LEU A 73 45.69 0.08 8.45
CA LEU A 73 44.80 0.51 7.38
C LEU A 73 43.32 0.22 7.69
N GLY A 74 43.02 -0.94 8.29
CA GLY A 74 41.65 -1.27 8.69
C GLY A 74 41.12 -0.36 9.80
N LEU A 75 41.96 0.05 10.76
CA LEU A 75 41.61 1.06 11.76
C LEU A 75 41.29 2.41 11.11
N ALA A 76 42.10 2.85 10.14
CA ALA A 76 41.83 4.07 9.39
C ALA A 76 40.49 4.01 8.64
N LYS A 77 40.19 2.88 7.99
CA LYS A 77 38.90 2.65 7.33
C LYS A 77 37.72 2.70 8.31
N PHE A 78 37.88 2.15 9.51
CA PHE A 78 36.84 2.22 10.54
C PHE A 78 36.50 3.67 10.91
N PHE A 79 37.49 4.49 11.25
CA PHE A 79 37.23 5.89 11.60
C PHE A 79 36.67 6.71 10.42
N LEU A 80 37.11 6.44 9.19
CA LEU A 80 36.57 7.12 8.01
C LEU A 80 35.14 6.65 7.67
N GLY A 81 34.80 5.39 7.93
CA GLY A 81 33.52 4.78 7.62
C GLY A 81 32.36 5.23 8.51
N ILE A 82 32.64 5.78 9.69
CA ILE A 82 31.61 6.27 10.63
C ILE A 82 30.83 7.47 10.06
N GLY A 83 31.44 8.25 9.15
CA GLY A 83 30.81 9.42 8.58
C GLY A 83 30.60 10.52 9.63
N VAL A 84 29.33 10.78 9.99
CA VAL A 84 28.96 11.79 11.00
C VAL A 84 28.55 11.09 12.31
N PRO A 85 29.36 11.20 13.38
CA PRO A 85 29.06 10.56 14.66
C PRO A 85 27.87 11.23 15.37
N GLY A 86 27.21 10.47 16.25
CA GLY A 86 25.97 10.89 16.90
C GLY A 86 26.14 11.91 18.02
N ASP A 87 27.32 12.02 18.61
CA ASP A 87 27.61 12.96 19.70
C ASP A 87 29.00 13.61 19.59
N ALA A 88 29.22 14.66 20.39
CA ALA A 88 30.44 15.45 20.37
C ALA A 88 31.67 14.70 20.91
N LYS A 89 31.50 13.73 21.81
CA LYS A 89 32.58 12.92 22.38
C LYS A 89 33.10 11.97 21.31
N ASP A 90 32.20 11.31 20.60
CA ASP A 90 32.50 10.43 19.49
C ASP A 90 33.13 11.20 18.32
N PHE A 91 32.65 12.41 18.03
CA PHE A 91 33.31 13.31 17.07
C PHE A 91 34.76 13.61 17.46
N PHE A 92 35.00 13.99 18.72
CA PHE A 92 36.35 14.21 19.22
C PHE A 92 37.22 12.96 19.06
N ASN A 93 36.75 11.79 19.51
CA ASN A 93 37.48 10.53 19.43
C ASN A 93 37.83 10.15 17.98
N GLN A 94 36.90 10.35 17.04
CA GLN A 94 37.12 10.07 15.62
C GLN A 94 38.22 10.99 15.04
N ILE A 95 38.12 12.31 15.26
CA ILE A 95 39.09 13.28 14.73
C ILE A 95 40.47 13.10 15.38
N ASP A 96 40.53 12.91 16.70
CA ASP A 96 41.78 12.67 17.44
C ASP A 96 42.50 11.42 16.90
N SER A 97 41.75 10.35 16.66
CA SER A 97 42.31 9.11 16.11
C SER A 97 42.78 9.26 14.66
N LEU A 98 42.02 9.95 13.81
CA LEU A 98 42.44 10.26 12.44
C LEU A 98 43.71 11.13 12.42
N ALA A 99 43.81 12.11 13.32
CA ALA A 99 45.02 12.92 13.47
C ALA A 99 46.22 12.10 13.95
N CYS A 100 46.01 11.15 14.87
CA CYS A 100 47.04 10.20 15.28
C CYS A 100 47.51 9.31 14.11
N LEU A 101 46.60 8.93 13.20
CA LEU A 101 46.94 8.10 12.04
C LEU A 101 47.57 8.90 10.89
N GLU A 102 47.32 10.20 10.81
CA GLU A 102 47.88 11.09 9.78
C GLU A 102 49.40 11.18 9.83
N SER A 103 49.97 11.24 11.04
CA SER A 103 51.42 11.30 11.23
C SER A 103 51.83 10.50 12.47
N ASN A 104 52.49 9.37 12.26
CA ASN A 104 52.94 8.52 13.35
C ASN A 104 54.22 7.74 12.98
N ARG A 105 54.86 7.17 14.01
CA ARG A 105 56.08 6.34 13.87
C ARG A 105 55.80 4.83 13.74
N VAL A 106 54.54 4.44 13.60
CA VAL A 106 54.13 3.04 13.40
C VAL A 106 54.04 2.77 11.90
N SER A 107 53.01 3.29 11.24
CA SER A 107 52.78 3.27 9.80
C SER A 107 51.68 4.28 9.45
N ILE A 108 51.86 5.03 8.38
CA ILE A 108 50.88 6.01 7.89
C ILE A 108 50.00 5.32 6.83
N PRO A 109 48.69 5.14 7.07
CA PRO A 109 47.80 4.49 6.12
C PRO A 109 47.50 5.38 4.92
N LEU A 110 47.69 4.82 3.72
CA LEU A 110 47.29 5.43 2.46
C LEU A 110 45.90 4.95 2.05
N ILE A 111 44.98 5.91 1.86
CA ILE A 111 43.58 5.68 1.55
C ILE A 111 43.33 5.92 0.07
N LEU A 112 42.85 4.88 -0.60
CA LEU A 112 42.34 4.97 -1.96
C LEU A 112 40.89 5.46 -1.93
N SER A 113 40.64 6.57 -2.60
CA SER A 113 39.32 7.19 -2.71
C SER A 113 38.98 7.51 -4.16
N LEU A 114 37.70 7.41 -4.50
CA LEU A 114 37.18 7.77 -5.82
C LEU A 114 36.26 8.98 -5.65
N PRO A 115 36.49 10.10 -6.35
CA PRO A 115 35.57 11.24 -6.32
C PRO A 115 34.17 10.91 -6.84
N SER A 116 34.04 9.92 -7.73
CA SER A 116 32.77 9.38 -8.22
C SER A 116 32.91 7.87 -8.43
N THR A 117 31.90 7.12 -8.00
CA THR A 117 31.74 5.69 -8.30
C THR A 117 30.80 5.44 -9.48
N GLU A 118 30.23 6.50 -10.07
CA GLU A 118 29.37 6.47 -11.24
C GLU A 118 30.14 6.98 -12.47
N LEU A 119 30.14 6.20 -13.55
CA LEU A 119 30.88 6.50 -14.78
C LEU A 119 29.97 6.35 -16.00
N SER A 120 29.77 7.43 -16.76
CA SER A 120 29.00 7.40 -18.00
C SER A 120 29.83 6.94 -19.19
N LEU A 121 29.46 5.80 -19.79
CA LEU A 121 30.00 5.38 -21.08
C LEU A 121 29.57 6.31 -22.22
N THR A 122 28.40 6.95 -22.11
CA THR A 122 27.89 7.89 -23.11
C THR A 122 28.75 9.15 -23.15
N LYS A 123 29.02 9.74 -21.98
CA LYS A 123 29.82 10.97 -21.83
C LYS A 123 31.33 10.69 -21.92
N LYS A 124 31.72 9.41 -21.91
CA LYS A 124 33.11 8.94 -21.89
C LYS A 124 33.86 9.45 -20.66
N ASP A 125 33.21 9.30 -19.50
CA ASP A 125 33.82 9.69 -18.23
C ASP A 125 35.08 8.86 -17.97
N SER A 126 36.12 9.52 -17.48
CA SER A 126 37.35 8.89 -17.03
C SER A 126 37.22 8.48 -15.58
N LEU A 127 37.67 7.27 -15.23
CA LEU A 127 37.79 6.86 -13.83
C LEU A 127 38.94 7.64 -13.17
N LYS A 128 38.66 8.26 -12.04
CA LYS A 128 39.60 9.06 -11.25
C LYS A 128 39.80 8.41 -9.89
N VAL A 129 41.05 8.18 -9.52
CA VAL A 129 41.45 7.56 -8.25
C VAL A 129 42.44 8.48 -7.55
N ARG A 130 42.21 8.74 -6.28
CA ARG A 130 43.10 9.53 -5.43
C ARG A 130 43.65 8.66 -4.32
N VAL A 131 44.94 8.79 -4.03
CA VAL A 131 45.60 8.09 -2.92
C VAL A 131 46.27 9.14 -2.04
N ASN A 132 45.71 9.34 -0.85
CA ASN A 132 46.18 10.33 0.13
C ASN A 132 46.23 9.68 1.51
N THR A 133 46.80 10.37 2.48
CA THR A 133 46.67 10.01 3.90
C THR A 133 45.24 10.24 4.40
N VAL A 134 44.94 9.83 5.64
CA VAL A 134 43.60 9.86 6.24
C VAL A 134 42.98 11.26 6.34
N LEU A 135 43.80 12.31 6.50
CA LEU A 135 43.35 13.71 6.52
C LEU A 135 43.66 14.46 5.21
N GLY A 136 44.15 13.75 4.18
CA GLY A 136 44.25 14.27 2.82
C GLY A 136 45.61 14.82 2.41
N SER A 137 46.69 14.63 3.19
CA SER A 137 48.04 14.95 2.75
C SER A 137 48.47 14.09 1.55
N ASN A 138 49.41 14.61 0.76
CA ASN A 138 49.89 13.95 -0.44
C ASN A 138 50.64 12.66 -0.12
N ALA A 139 50.37 11.60 -0.87
CA ALA A 139 51.11 10.35 -0.80
C ALA A 139 52.51 10.47 -1.44
N PRO A 140 53.47 9.60 -1.05
CA PRO A 140 54.76 9.50 -1.74
C PRO A 140 54.60 9.01 -3.20
N PRO A 141 55.64 9.09 -4.04
CA PRO A 141 55.62 8.56 -5.41
C PRO A 141 55.17 7.09 -5.45
N LEU A 142 54.05 6.84 -6.14
CA LEU A 142 53.40 5.54 -6.22
C LEU A 142 52.69 5.32 -7.55
N THR A 143 52.38 4.07 -7.85
CA THR A 143 51.57 3.65 -9.00
C THR A 143 50.30 2.98 -8.49
N VAL A 144 49.15 3.39 -9.05
CA VAL A 144 47.87 2.70 -8.85
C VAL A 144 47.60 1.81 -10.05
N LYS A 145 47.35 0.53 -9.80
CA LYS A 145 47.04 -0.48 -10.82
C LYS A 145 45.60 -0.96 -10.68
N LEU A 146 44.89 -1.05 -11.79
CA LEU A 146 43.64 -1.80 -11.86
C LEU A 146 44.00 -3.26 -12.16
N VAL A 147 43.79 -4.15 -11.20
CA VAL A 147 44.20 -5.57 -11.28
C VAL A 147 43.05 -6.51 -11.63
N GLY A 148 41.82 -6.02 -11.58
CA GLY A 148 40.66 -6.77 -12.05
C GLY A 148 39.34 -6.01 -11.89
N ALA A 149 38.33 -6.46 -12.63
CA ALA A 149 36.95 -6.01 -12.52
C ALA A 149 35.99 -7.21 -12.56
N PHE A 150 35.10 -7.28 -11.57
CA PHE A 150 34.13 -8.36 -11.40
C PHE A 150 32.72 -7.84 -11.61
N SER A 151 31.89 -8.54 -12.38
CA SER A 151 30.46 -8.21 -12.46
C SER A 151 29.78 -8.54 -11.12
N SER A 152 29.03 -7.59 -10.56
CA SER A 152 28.41 -7.73 -9.24
C SER A 152 27.05 -8.45 -9.27
N GLY A 153 26.58 -8.91 -10.44
CA GLY A 153 25.20 -9.36 -10.66
C GLY A 153 24.95 -10.86 -10.88
N SER A 154 25.98 -11.72 -10.92
CA SER A 154 25.82 -13.17 -11.09
C SER A 154 26.42 -13.95 -9.91
N LYS A 155 25.75 -15.05 -9.51
CA LYS A 155 26.21 -15.99 -8.45
C LYS A 155 27.63 -16.52 -8.71
N ASP A 156 28.05 -16.50 -9.97
CA ASP A 156 29.45 -16.62 -10.37
C ASP A 156 29.98 -15.22 -10.67
N ALA A 157 30.88 -14.69 -9.83
CA ALA A 157 31.64 -13.49 -10.15
C ALA A 157 32.54 -13.80 -11.35
N SER A 158 31.98 -13.74 -12.56
CA SER A 158 32.73 -13.93 -13.79
C SER A 158 33.74 -12.80 -13.90
N LEU A 159 35.03 -13.15 -13.97
CA LEU A 159 36.10 -12.23 -14.31
C LEU A 159 35.77 -11.65 -15.68
N VAL A 160 35.33 -10.39 -15.70
CA VAL A 160 35.10 -9.66 -16.95
C VAL A 160 36.45 -9.26 -17.56
N GLU A 161 37.49 -9.19 -16.73
CA GLU A 161 38.86 -8.94 -17.12
C GLU A 161 39.81 -9.71 -16.21
N SER A 162 40.56 -10.64 -16.79
CA SER A 162 41.49 -11.49 -16.05
C SER A 162 42.69 -10.70 -15.52
N GLN A 163 43.28 -11.22 -14.46
CA GLN A 163 44.52 -10.85 -13.76
C GLN A 163 45.78 -10.60 -14.64
N TYR A 164 45.66 -10.61 -15.98
CA TYR A 164 46.74 -10.57 -16.96
C TYR A 164 46.80 -9.29 -17.82
N GLU A 165 45.84 -8.36 -17.69
CA GLU A 165 45.93 -6.99 -18.24
C GLU A 165 45.95 -5.96 -17.09
N MET A 166 47.01 -5.97 -16.28
CA MET A 166 47.22 -4.92 -15.27
C MET A 166 47.33 -3.56 -15.98
N GLN A 167 46.32 -2.70 -15.80
CA GLN A 167 46.33 -1.37 -16.37
C GLN A 167 46.79 -0.36 -15.33
N GLU A 168 47.96 0.24 -15.56
CA GLU A 168 48.48 1.31 -14.72
C GLU A 168 47.74 2.62 -15.02
N LEU A 169 47.25 3.29 -13.97
CA LEU A 169 46.57 4.57 -14.11
C LEU A 169 47.60 5.68 -14.30
N LYS A 170 47.31 6.60 -15.22
CA LYS A 170 48.21 7.74 -15.49
C LYS A 170 48.10 8.76 -14.36
N PHE A 171 49.22 9.10 -13.75
CA PHE A 171 49.27 10.12 -12.72
C PHE A 171 49.28 11.52 -13.33
N ASP A 172 48.36 12.37 -12.88
CA ASP A 172 48.32 13.80 -13.18
C ASP A 172 48.91 14.58 -12.00
N ALA A 173 50.09 15.18 -12.22
CA ALA A 173 50.84 15.90 -11.19
C ALA A 173 50.20 17.23 -10.78
N GLU A 174 49.35 17.84 -11.62
CA GLU A 174 48.69 19.11 -11.29
C GLU A 174 47.53 18.89 -10.30
N THR A 175 46.81 17.77 -10.44
CA THR A 175 45.62 17.47 -9.63
C THR A 175 45.86 16.43 -8.54
N GLY A 176 46.99 15.71 -8.58
CA GLY A 176 47.30 14.61 -7.66
C GLY A 176 46.36 13.41 -7.84
N VAL A 177 45.87 13.19 -9.05
CA VAL A 177 44.87 12.15 -9.35
C VAL A 177 45.43 11.15 -10.36
N HIS A 178 45.15 9.88 -10.12
CA HIS A 178 45.40 8.79 -11.06
C HIS A 178 44.18 8.59 -11.96
N ILE A 179 44.36 8.72 -13.27
CA ILE A 179 43.26 8.74 -14.25
C ILE A 179 43.38 7.53 -15.17
N LEU A 180 42.26 6.81 -15.31
CA LEU A 180 42.03 5.85 -16.37
C LEU A 180 41.12 6.47 -17.42
N SER A 181 41.71 6.88 -18.55
CA SER A 181 41.02 7.65 -19.60
C SER A 181 40.02 6.85 -20.41
N SER A 182 40.17 5.53 -20.49
CA SER A 182 39.27 4.66 -21.25
C SER A 182 39.05 3.36 -20.52
N LEU A 183 37.80 3.05 -20.19
CA LEU A 183 37.44 1.76 -19.61
C LEU A 183 37.70 0.62 -20.61
N PRO A 184 38.22 -0.53 -20.14
CA PRO A 184 38.45 -1.72 -20.94
C PRO A 184 37.25 -2.13 -21.81
N LYS A 185 37.52 -2.73 -22.97
CA LYS A 185 36.47 -3.14 -23.94
C LYS A 185 35.51 -4.20 -23.38
N SER A 186 35.96 -4.95 -22.39
CA SER A 186 35.19 -5.97 -21.66
C SER A 186 34.05 -5.36 -20.82
N ILE A 187 34.28 -4.19 -20.23
CA ILE A 187 33.34 -3.49 -19.34
C ILE A 187 32.27 -2.77 -20.16
N ASP A 188 31.00 -2.94 -19.85
CA ASP A 188 29.88 -2.25 -20.51
C ASP A 188 28.96 -1.63 -19.44
N VAL A 189 27.77 -1.18 -19.80
CA VAL A 189 26.78 -0.70 -18.84
C VAL A 189 26.43 -1.81 -17.82
N GLY A 190 26.61 -1.54 -16.54
CA GLY A 190 26.43 -2.53 -15.48
C GLY A 190 27.08 -2.15 -14.15
N SER A 191 26.88 -3.02 -13.16
CA SER A 191 27.44 -2.87 -11.81
C SER A 191 28.67 -3.77 -11.66
N TYR A 192 29.80 -3.19 -11.28
CA TYR A 192 31.08 -3.87 -11.19
C TYR A 192 31.75 -3.64 -9.84
N THR A 193 32.64 -4.54 -9.46
CA THR A 193 33.58 -4.37 -8.35
C THR A 193 34.98 -4.31 -8.93
N PHE A 194 35.59 -3.14 -8.89
CA PHE A 194 36.96 -2.93 -9.36
C PHE A 194 37.94 -3.21 -8.24
N VAL A 195 39.07 -3.82 -8.58
CA VAL A 195 40.12 -4.17 -7.63
C VAL A 195 41.37 -3.39 -7.98
N PHE A 196 41.80 -2.55 -7.04
CA PHE A 196 42.98 -1.72 -7.19
C PHE A 196 44.12 -2.22 -6.31
N GLU A 197 45.35 -2.11 -6.81
CA GLU A 197 46.59 -2.36 -6.09
C GLU A 197 47.43 -1.09 -6.12
N ILE A 198 48.07 -0.76 -4.99
CA ILE A 198 48.92 0.43 -4.85
C ILE A 198 50.35 -0.05 -4.64
N VAL A 199 51.25 0.35 -5.53
CA VAL A 199 52.67 -0.02 -5.50
C VAL A 199 53.51 1.22 -5.28
N LEU A 200 54.26 1.26 -4.18
CA LEU A 200 55.21 2.34 -3.87
C LEU A 200 56.46 2.22 -4.77
N HIS A 201 57.01 3.35 -5.22
CA HIS A 201 58.19 3.33 -6.12
C HIS A 201 59.49 2.99 -5.39
N GLU A 202 59.59 3.37 -4.12
CA GLU A 202 60.79 3.19 -3.31
C GLU A 202 60.48 2.31 -2.10
N SER A 203 61.31 1.29 -1.85
CA SER A 203 61.15 0.35 -0.74
C SER A 203 61.35 0.98 0.64
N GLU A 204 61.98 2.16 0.72
CA GLU A 204 62.09 2.89 1.98
C GLU A 204 60.74 3.44 2.45
N HIS A 205 59.85 3.79 1.51
CA HIS A 205 58.50 4.26 1.83
C HIS A 205 57.62 3.16 2.42
N GLU A 206 57.87 1.88 2.14
CA GLU A 206 57.14 0.75 2.74
C GLU A 206 57.34 0.64 4.26
N LYS A 207 58.40 1.25 4.81
CA LYS A 207 58.63 1.31 6.26
C LYS A 207 57.84 2.42 6.95
N VAL A 208 57.35 3.39 6.18
CA VAL A 208 56.67 4.59 6.69
C VAL A 208 55.19 4.55 6.36
N TYR A 209 54.85 4.18 5.13
CA TYR A 209 53.50 4.15 4.62
C TYR A 209 53.01 2.72 4.48
N VAL A 210 51.72 2.51 4.72
CA VAL A 210 51.07 1.25 4.44
C VAL A 210 50.01 1.41 3.37
N THR A 211 50.09 0.53 2.38
CA THR A 211 49.04 0.29 1.39
C THR A 211 48.40 -1.07 1.66
N GLY A 212 47.11 -1.21 1.41
CA GLY A 212 46.45 -2.52 1.48
C GLY A 212 46.80 -3.33 0.24
N ASN A 213 46.89 -4.66 0.36
CA ASN A 213 47.19 -5.54 -0.77
C ASN A 213 46.29 -5.25 -1.98
N GLN A 214 44.96 -5.31 -1.78
CA GLN A 214 43.98 -5.01 -2.82
C GLN A 214 42.78 -4.29 -2.21
N THR A 215 42.33 -3.23 -2.88
CA THR A 215 41.14 -2.46 -2.50
C THR A 215 40.03 -2.72 -3.50
N LYS A 216 38.91 -3.27 -3.01
CA LYS A 216 37.70 -3.53 -3.80
C LYS A 216 36.76 -2.33 -3.70
N VAL A 217 36.31 -1.80 -4.83
CA VAL A 217 35.41 -0.64 -4.89
C VAL A 217 34.25 -0.95 -5.83
N PRO A 218 32.98 -0.78 -5.40
CA PRO A 218 31.84 -0.88 -6.28
C PRO A 218 31.79 0.32 -7.23
N ILE A 219 31.58 0.07 -8.52
CA ILE A 219 31.50 1.07 -9.58
C ILE A 219 30.29 0.77 -10.45
N PHE A 220 29.48 1.80 -10.68
CA PHE A 220 28.32 1.75 -11.56
C PHE A 220 28.67 2.40 -12.89
N VAL A 221 28.70 1.59 -13.94
CA VAL A 221 28.97 2.05 -15.29
C VAL A 221 27.63 2.31 -15.97
N THR A 222 27.31 3.57 -16.20
CA THR A 222 26.02 4.01 -16.73
C THR A 222 26.08 4.27 -18.23
N GLY A 223 24.93 4.27 -18.90
CA GLY A 223 24.86 4.67 -20.31
C GLY A 223 23.44 4.91 -20.83
N LEU A 224 23.36 5.58 -21.98
CA LEU A 224 22.14 5.72 -22.75
C LEU A 224 21.83 4.40 -23.46
N ILE A 225 20.75 3.77 -23.05
CA ILE A 225 20.26 2.54 -23.65
C ILE A 225 19.39 2.87 -24.84
N LYS A 226 19.71 2.30 -26.00
CA LYS A 226 18.90 2.44 -27.22
C LYS A 226 17.81 1.38 -27.23
N ILE A 227 16.61 1.79 -27.64
CA ILE A 227 15.50 0.88 -27.89
C ILE A 227 15.37 0.69 -29.39
N GLU A 228 15.52 -0.55 -29.84
CA GLU A 228 15.51 -0.92 -31.24
C GLU A 228 14.38 -1.91 -31.52
N ASN A 229 13.90 -1.95 -32.77
CA ASN A 229 12.91 -2.92 -33.25
C ASN A 229 11.65 -2.99 -32.35
N ALA A 230 11.18 -1.83 -31.87
CA ALA A 230 9.97 -1.77 -31.06
C ALA A 230 8.73 -1.93 -31.95
N GLU A 231 7.93 -2.94 -31.66
CA GLU A 231 6.74 -3.31 -32.44
C GLU A 231 5.56 -3.62 -31.50
N ILE A 232 4.37 -3.17 -31.90
CA ILE A 232 3.10 -3.51 -31.24
C ILE A 232 2.13 -4.07 -32.29
N THR A 233 1.44 -5.15 -31.96
CA THR A 233 0.61 -5.89 -32.91
C THR A 233 -0.58 -6.55 -32.20
N VAL A 234 -1.74 -6.53 -32.83
CA VAL A 234 -2.91 -7.33 -32.43
C VAL A 234 -2.97 -8.57 -33.30
N LEU A 235 -3.05 -9.75 -32.68
CA LEU A 235 -3.03 -11.06 -33.34
C LEU A 235 -4.38 -11.76 -33.15
N ASP A 236 -4.88 -12.41 -34.20
CA ASP A 236 -6.09 -13.25 -34.12
C ASP A 236 -5.81 -14.60 -33.43
N GLY A 237 -6.82 -15.12 -32.75
CA GLY A 237 -6.73 -16.29 -31.85
C GLY A 237 -6.32 -17.61 -32.51
N ASP A 238 -6.45 -17.73 -33.84
CA ASP A 238 -6.40 -19.01 -34.57
C ASP A 238 -5.03 -19.38 -35.16
N LEU A 239 -3.99 -18.55 -34.96
CA LEU A 239 -2.66 -18.81 -35.53
C LEU A 239 -1.65 -19.21 -34.45
N GLY A 240 -1.27 -20.49 -34.46
CA GLY A 240 -0.17 -21.05 -33.68
C GLY A 240 1.22 -20.61 -34.18
N SER A 241 2.14 -20.51 -33.22
CA SER A 241 3.60 -20.29 -33.29
C SER A 241 4.20 -19.30 -34.31
N ILE A 242 5.14 -18.49 -33.81
CA ILE A 242 5.80 -17.36 -34.49
C ILE A 242 6.79 -17.82 -35.60
N GLU A 243 7.09 -19.11 -35.72
CA GLU A 243 8.07 -19.62 -36.71
C GLU A 243 7.55 -19.66 -38.15
N THR A 244 6.23 -19.74 -38.36
CA THR A 244 5.63 -19.81 -39.71
C THR A 244 5.43 -18.45 -40.37
N GLN A 245 5.67 -17.33 -39.68
CA GLN A 245 5.28 -16.00 -40.13
C GLN A 245 6.36 -15.17 -40.85
N LYS A 246 7.63 -15.61 -40.93
CA LYS A 246 8.61 -14.86 -41.75
C LYS A 246 8.37 -14.96 -43.27
N ASN A 247 7.65 -15.99 -43.73
CA ASN A 247 7.43 -16.26 -45.16
C ASN A 247 5.97 -16.08 -45.63
N PHE A 248 5.05 -15.66 -44.77
CA PHE A 248 3.62 -15.56 -45.10
C PHE A 248 3.03 -14.15 -44.85
N ILE A 249 3.84 -13.09 -44.93
CA ILE A 249 3.41 -11.68 -44.78
C ILE A 249 2.90 -11.11 -46.12
N HIS A 250 1.94 -11.78 -46.76
CA HIS A 250 1.28 -11.20 -47.94
C HIS A 250 -0.22 -11.50 -48.07
N GLY A 251 -0.88 -12.11 -47.06
CA GLY A 251 -2.24 -12.63 -47.25
C GLY A 251 -3.29 -12.42 -46.14
N LEU A 252 -2.94 -12.16 -44.88
CA LEU A 252 -3.93 -11.88 -43.83
C LEU A 252 -3.50 -10.67 -42.99
N ILE A 253 -4.43 -9.74 -42.80
CA ILE A 253 -4.23 -8.40 -42.26
C ILE A 253 -3.88 -8.50 -40.77
N SER A 254 -2.58 -8.54 -40.47
CA SER A 254 -2.00 -8.27 -39.15
C SER A 254 -1.46 -6.84 -39.17
N TYR A 255 -2.07 -5.93 -38.40
CA TYR A 255 -1.59 -4.55 -38.31
C TYR A 255 -0.35 -4.49 -37.41
N ILE A 256 0.84 -4.48 -38.01
CA ILE A 256 2.11 -4.28 -37.30
C ILE A 256 2.42 -2.78 -37.26
N TYR A 257 2.46 -2.20 -36.06
CA TYR A 257 2.91 -0.82 -35.86
C TYR A 257 4.34 -0.82 -35.34
N ARG A 258 5.25 -0.19 -36.09
CA ARG A 258 6.58 0.13 -35.58
C ARG A 258 6.49 1.33 -34.65
N LEU A 259 6.89 1.13 -33.40
CA LEU A 259 6.89 2.16 -32.38
C LEU A 259 8.18 2.97 -32.50
N ASP A 260 8.03 4.26 -32.83
CA ASP A 260 9.09 5.23 -32.59
C ASP A 260 8.99 5.71 -31.14
N LEU A 261 9.76 5.07 -30.25
CA LEU A 261 9.80 5.41 -28.83
C LEU A 261 10.58 6.71 -28.56
N ALA A 262 11.20 7.33 -29.58
CA ALA A 262 11.79 8.67 -29.52
C ALA A 262 10.81 9.77 -29.99
N GLY A 263 9.79 9.42 -30.78
CA GLY A 263 8.78 10.34 -31.35
C GLY A 263 7.44 10.39 -30.59
N GLN A 264 6.52 11.26 -31.03
CA GLN A 264 5.14 11.42 -30.47
C GLN A 264 4.09 10.51 -31.15
N ASN A 265 4.47 9.35 -31.66
CA ASN A 265 3.49 8.45 -32.30
C ASN A 265 2.65 7.75 -31.23
N VAL A 266 1.38 8.17 -31.12
CA VAL A 266 0.38 7.54 -30.25
C VAL A 266 -0.39 6.52 -31.09
N VAL A 267 -0.22 5.24 -30.80
CA VAL A 267 -0.94 4.17 -31.51
C VAL A 267 -2.38 4.08 -31.02
N SER A 268 -3.34 3.87 -31.92
CA SER A 268 -4.73 3.56 -31.61
C SER A 268 -5.04 2.16 -32.13
N LEU A 269 -5.43 1.25 -31.23
CA LEU A 269 -5.70 -0.15 -31.52
C LEU A 269 -7.12 -0.50 -31.07
N SER A 270 -7.69 -1.55 -31.64
CA SER A 270 -8.91 -2.19 -31.15
C SER A 270 -8.70 -3.69 -31.11
N ALA A 271 -9.19 -4.35 -30.05
CA ALA A 271 -9.13 -5.80 -29.94
C ALA A 271 -10.35 -6.36 -29.19
N ASN A 272 -10.79 -7.56 -29.57
CA ASN A 272 -11.77 -8.33 -28.80
C ASN A 272 -11.11 -9.35 -27.87
N HIS A 273 -11.92 -10.02 -27.06
CA HIS A 273 -11.46 -11.04 -26.11
C HIS A 273 -10.78 -12.28 -26.76
N LEU A 274 -10.98 -12.56 -28.04
CA LEU A 274 -10.34 -13.68 -28.74
C LEU A 274 -8.95 -13.32 -29.31
N GLN A 275 -8.67 -12.03 -29.43
CA GLN A 275 -7.42 -11.52 -29.94
C GLN A 275 -6.35 -11.42 -28.84
N LYS A 276 -5.11 -11.26 -29.26
CA LYS A 276 -3.94 -11.15 -28.38
C LYS A 276 -3.16 -9.89 -28.72
N LEU A 277 -2.67 -9.18 -27.70
CA LEU A 277 -1.78 -8.03 -27.90
C LEU A 277 -0.33 -8.47 -27.70
N ARG A 278 0.50 -8.27 -28.73
CA ARG A 278 1.94 -8.53 -28.69
C ARG A 278 2.70 -7.21 -28.69
N ILE A 279 3.65 -7.08 -27.77
CA ILE A 279 4.63 -5.99 -27.77
C ILE A 279 6.01 -6.60 -27.71
N SER A 280 6.91 -6.11 -28.55
CA SER A 280 8.30 -6.55 -28.52
C SER A 280 9.27 -5.42 -28.82
N PHE A 281 10.46 -5.46 -28.22
CA PHE A 281 11.53 -4.47 -28.43
C PHE A 281 12.88 -5.05 -28.01
N GLN A 282 13.97 -4.42 -28.44
CA GLN A 282 15.33 -4.79 -28.08
C GLN A 282 16.00 -3.62 -27.38
N LEU A 283 16.83 -3.90 -26.38
CA LEU A 283 17.58 -2.90 -25.64
C LEU A 283 19.06 -3.12 -25.88
N THR A 284 19.77 -2.08 -26.34
CA THR A 284 21.19 -2.15 -26.66
C THR A 284 21.98 -1.08 -25.90
N THR A 285 23.15 -1.46 -25.39
CA THR A 285 24.09 -0.53 -24.74
C THR A 285 24.75 0.38 -25.77
N PRO A 286 25.43 1.48 -25.35
CA PRO A 286 26.23 2.30 -26.25
C PRO A 286 27.30 1.52 -27.03
N ARG A 287 27.75 0.37 -26.51
CA ARG A 287 28.71 -0.54 -27.16
C ARG A 287 28.06 -1.63 -28.03
N GLY A 288 26.73 -1.59 -28.19
CA GLY A 288 25.97 -2.49 -29.07
C GLY A 288 25.71 -3.88 -28.49
N ARG A 289 25.91 -4.08 -27.18
CA ARG A 289 25.57 -5.36 -26.52
C ARG A 289 24.10 -5.34 -26.07
N ALA A 290 23.49 -6.52 -25.98
CA ALA A 290 22.15 -6.65 -25.45
C ALA A 290 22.12 -6.23 -23.97
N PHE A 291 21.20 -5.36 -23.61
CA PHE A 291 21.03 -4.86 -22.25
C PHE A 291 19.80 -5.50 -21.60
N LYS A 292 19.97 -5.96 -20.35
CA LYS A 292 18.86 -6.49 -19.55
C LYS A 292 18.61 -5.54 -18.37
N PRO A 293 17.57 -4.69 -18.42
CA PRO A 293 17.22 -3.82 -17.32
C PRO A 293 16.70 -4.63 -16.13
N HIS A 294 16.81 -4.04 -14.94
CA HIS A 294 16.19 -4.54 -13.73
C HIS A 294 14.66 -4.58 -13.84
N GLN A 295 14.04 -3.59 -14.50
CA GLN A 295 12.58 -3.51 -14.66
C GLN A 295 12.17 -3.19 -16.11
N ALA A 296 11.24 -3.98 -16.63
CA ALA A 296 10.52 -3.72 -17.88
C ALA A 296 9.05 -4.10 -17.67
N LEU A 297 8.16 -3.10 -17.67
CA LEU A 297 6.75 -3.24 -17.32
C LEU A 297 5.88 -2.65 -18.43
N LEU A 298 4.81 -3.37 -18.75
CA LEU A 298 3.73 -2.89 -19.58
C LEU A 298 2.52 -2.61 -18.69
N LYS A 299 2.01 -1.39 -18.74
CA LYS A 299 0.87 -0.94 -17.97
C LYS A 299 -0.31 -0.67 -18.90
N LEU A 300 -1.46 -1.23 -18.56
CA LEU A 300 -2.75 -0.95 -19.18
C LEU A 300 -3.65 -0.27 -18.16
N ARG A 301 -4.09 0.94 -18.46
CA ARG A 301 -4.98 1.71 -17.57
C ARG A 301 -6.34 1.92 -18.22
N HIS A 302 -7.38 1.34 -17.63
CA HIS A 302 -8.76 1.56 -18.07
C HIS A 302 -9.18 3.01 -17.84
N GLU A 303 -10.15 3.50 -18.60
CA GLU A 303 -10.79 4.81 -18.38
C GLU A 303 -11.33 4.99 -16.96
N SER A 304 -11.75 3.89 -16.30
CA SER A 304 -12.11 3.86 -14.88
C SER A 304 -10.90 3.93 -13.95
N LYS A 305 -9.69 4.27 -14.40
CA LYS A 305 -8.47 4.40 -13.56
C LYS A 305 -7.96 3.12 -12.92
N ILE A 306 -8.48 1.96 -13.30
CA ILE A 306 -7.95 0.66 -12.86
C ILE A 306 -6.72 0.35 -13.71
N GLU A 307 -5.62 -0.03 -13.03
CA GLU A 307 -4.33 -0.26 -13.66
C GLU A 307 -3.98 -1.75 -13.59
N HIS A 308 -3.57 -2.30 -14.72
CA HIS A 308 -3.04 -3.65 -14.85
C HIS A 308 -1.57 -3.55 -15.28
N ILE A 309 -0.68 -4.11 -14.49
CA ILE A 309 0.77 -4.06 -14.72
C ILE A 309 1.26 -5.47 -15.03
N PHE A 310 2.00 -5.59 -16.13
CA PHE A 310 2.57 -6.85 -16.59
C PHE A 310 4.09 -6.72 -16.72
N VAL A 311 4.80 -7.74 -16.25
CA VAL A 311 6.25 -7.84 -16.46
C VAL A 311 6.51 -8.30 -17.88
N VAL A 312 7.35 -7.57 -18.62
CA VAL A 312 7.73 -7.94 -19.98
C VAL A 312 8.80 -9.04 -19.92
N GLY A 313 8.55 -10.15 -20.61
CA GLY A 313 9.47 -11.29 -20.65
C GLY A 313 10.75 -10.96 -21.41
N ASN A 314 11.85 -11.64 -21.06
CA ASN A 314 13.14 -11.51 -21.75
C ASN A 314 13.54 -12.85 -22.37
N SER A 315 13.62 -12.90 -23.71
CA SER A 315 14.11 -14.04 -24.48
C SER A 315 15.58 -13.89 -24.89
N GLY A 316 16.40 -13.30 -24.01
CA GLY A 316 17.84 -13.09 -24.17
C GLY A 316 18.19 -11.80 -24.93
N LYS A 317 17.78 -11.69 -26.19
CA LYS A 317 18.06 -10.51 -27.05
C LYS A 317 16.85 -9.59 -27.24
N GLN A 318 15.65 -10.10 -26.98
CA GLN A 318 14.40 -9.40 -27.25
C GLN A 318 13.51 -9.49 -26.02
N PHE A 319 12.91 -8.35 -25.69
CA PHE A 319 11.83 -8.24 -24.73
C PHE A 319 10.54 -8.46 -25.48
N GLU A 320 9.71 -9.36 -24.95
CA GLU A 320 8.44 -9.71 -25.57
C GLU A 320 7.39 -9.99 -24.49
N ILE A 321 6.19 -9.49 -24.74
CA ILE A 321 5.00 -9.87 -23.99
C ILE A 321 3.84 -10.12 -24.94
N LEU A 322 3.12 -11.21 -24.69
CA LEU A 322 1.90 -11.59 -25.39
C LEU A 322 0.75 -11.65 -24.38
N LEU A 323 -0.14 -10.66 -24.43
CA LEU A 323 -1.34 -10.61 -23.60
C LEU A 323 -2.47 -11.35 -24.31
N ASN A 324 -2.86 -12.49 -23.77
CA ASN A 324 -4.02 -13.25 -24.24
C ASN A 324 -5.28 -12.76 -23.50
N PHE A 325 -6.12 -11.95 -24.16
CA PHE A 325 -7.27 -11.32 -23.50
C PHE A 325 -8.28 -12.36 -22.99
N LEU A 326 -8.48 -13.48 -23.68
CA LEU A 326 -9.36 -14.56 -23.24
C LEU A 326 -8.97 -15.10 -21.87
N GLY A 327 -7.67 -15.28 -21.62
CA GLY A 327 -7.15 -15.73 -20.33
C GLY A 327 -7.04 -14.63 -19.27
N LEU A 328 -7.30 -13.37 -19.66
CA LEU A 328 -7.18 -12.20 -18.81
C LEU A 328 -8.53 -11.56 -18.48
N VAL A 329 -9.63 -11.95 -19.11
CA VAL A 329 -10.96 -11.35 -18.93
C VAL A 329 -11.34 -11.18 -17.46
N GLU A 330 -11.18 -12.24 -16.65
CA GLU A 330 -11.48 -12.19 -15.21
C GLU A 330 -10.57 -11.21 -14.46
N LYS A 331 -9.28 -11.13 -14.85
CA LYS A 331 -8.29 -10.21 -14.25
C LYS A 331 -8.52 -8.76 -14.66
N PHE A 332 -9.19 -8.53 -15.78
CA PHE A 332 -9.64 -7.24 -16.27
C PHE A 332 -11.03 -6.88 -15.75
N PHE A 333 -11.63 -7.74 -14.92
CA PHE A 333 -12.95 -7.55 -14.34
C PHE A 333 -14.05 -7.37 -15.40
N TYR A 334 -13.89 -7.97 -16.58
CA TYR A 334 -14.83 -7.85 -17.71
C TYR A 334 -15.09 -6.40 -18.15
N LEU A 335 -14.15 -5.49 -17.90
CA LEU A 335 -14.29 -4.08 -18.25
C LEU A 335 -13.95 -3.85 -19.73
N SER A 336 -14.97 -3.70 -20.57
CA SER A 336 -14.81 -3.20 -21.93
C SER A 336 -14.53 -1.69 -21.94
N GLY A 337 -13.96 -1.19 -23.03
CA GLY A 337 -13.70 0.24 -23.25
C GLY A 337 -12.22 0.56 -23.47
N ARG A 338 -11.85 1.83 -23.27
CA ARG A 338 -10.52 2.31 -23.60
C ARG A 338 -9.51 2.00 -22.50
N TYR A 339 -8.39 1.40 -22.90
CA TYR A 339 -7.18 1.20 -22.10
C TYR A 339 -6.03 2.01 -22.65
N ASP A 340 -5.47 2.93 -21.86
CA ASP A 340 -4.20 3.58 -22.18
C ASP A 340 -3.05 2.59 -21.96
N ILE A 341 -2.10 2.56 -22.90
CA ILE A 341 -0.93 1.68 -22.89
C ILE A 341 0.32 2.49 -22.56
N GLU A 342 1.03 2.09 -21.52
CA GLU A 342 2.25 2.73 -21.04
C GLU A 342 3.37 1.70 -20.88
N LEU A 343 4.54 2.00 -21.42
CA LEU A 343 5.75 1.19 -21.29
C LEU A 343 6.70 1.86 -20.31
N ALA A 344 7.10 1.12 -19.27
CA ALA A 344 8.09 1.55 -18.30
C ALA A 344 9.32 0.64 -18.38
N VAL A 345 10.50 1.22 -18.54
CA VAL A 345 11.79 0.50 -18.56
C VAL A 345 12.78 1.28 -17.71
N GLY A 346 13.39 0.62 -16.71
CA GLY A 346 14.29 1.30 -15.79
C GLY A 346 15.34 0.37 -15.18
N ASP A 347 16.51 0.94 -14.93
CA ASP A 347 17.63 0.33 -14.24
C ASP A 347 18.47 1.42 -13.53
N ALA A 348 19.14 1.09 -12.44
CA ALA A 348 20.07 1.99 -11.75
C ALA A 348 21.25 2.39 -12.65
N VAL A 349 21.64 1.54 -13.61
CA VAL A 349 22.73 1.83 -14.55
C VAL A 349 22.27 2.46 -15.87
N MET A 350 20.97 2.77 -16.01
CA MET A 350 20.38 3.34 -17.22
C MET A 350 20.15 4.85 -17.06
N GLU A 351 20.84 5.67 -17.88
CA GLU A 351 20.76 7.13 -17.81
C GLU A 351 19.43 7.70 -18.33
N ASN A 352 18.76 6.95 -19.19
CA ASN A 352 17.52 7.33 -19.86
C ASN A 352 16.37 6.38 -19.51
N SER A 353 16.18 6.11 -18.21
CA SER A 353 15.01 5.37 -17.73
C SER A 353 13.72 5.98 -18.31
N LEU A 354 12.85 5.12 -18.82
CA LEU A 354 11.72 5.49 -19.66
C LEU A 354 10.41 5.19 -18.94
N LEU A 355 9.51 6.18 -18.95
CA LEU A 355 8.08 5.99 -18.72
C LEU A 355 7.34 6.66 -19.88
N ARG A 356 6.74 5.87 -20.77
CA ARG A 356 6.19 6.37 -22.03
C ARG A 356 4.80 5.84 -22.30
N ALA A 357 3.85 6.75 -22.48
CA ALA A 357 2.57 6.44 -23.09
C ALA A 357 2.79 6.13 -24.58
N ILE A 358 2.50 4.90 -25.00
CA ILE A 358 2.72 4.42 -26.37
C ILE A 358 1.44 4.45 -27.21
N GLY A 359 0.27 4.46 -26.57
CA GLY A 359 -0.99 4.40 -27.29
C GLY A 359 -2.19 4.13 -26.40
N HIS A 360 -3.31 3.77 -27.04
CA HIS A 360 -4.48 3.21 -26.39
C HIS A 360 -5.02 2.04 -27.21
N ILE A 361 -5.67 1.12 -26.52
CA ILE A 361 -6.41 0.00 -27.11
C ILE A 361 -7.85 0.03 -26.64
N GLU A 362 -8.79 0.00 -27.56
CA GLU A 362 -10.21 -0.17 -27.29
C GLU A 362 -10.52 -1.66 -27.22
N LEU A 363 -10.90 -2.13 -26.02
CA LEU A 363 -11.06 -3.55 -25.72
C LEU A 363 -12.53 -3.93 -25.62
N ASP A 364 -12.93 -4.95 -26.37
CA ASP A 364 -14.28 -5.53 -26.32
C ASP A 364 -14.26 -6.89 -25.60
N LEU A 365 -14.60 -6.86 -24.32
CA LEU A 365 -14.69 -8.02 -23.42
C LEU A 365 -16.13 -8.53 -23.31
N PRO A 366 -16.34 -9.83 -23.06
CA PRO A 366 -17.67 -10.40 -22.86
C PRO A 366 -18.35 -9.80 -21.62
N GLU A 367 -19.67 -9.89 -21.58
CA GLU A 367 -20.44 -9.45 -20.42
C GLU A 367 -20.08 -10.25 -19.15
N PRO A 368 -20.02 -9.59 -17.98
CA PRO A 368 -19.67 -10.25 -16.73
C PRO A 368 -20.74 -11.27 -16.31
N PRO A 369 -20.38 -12.52 -15.97
CA PRO A 369 -21.30 -13.46 -15.33
C PRO A 369 -21.74 -12.97 -13.94
N GLU A 370 -22.85 -13.48 -13.41
CA GLU A 370 -23.41 -13.04 -12.10
C GLU A 370 -22.42 -13.09 -10.93
N LYS A 371 -21.43 -14.00 -10.99
CA LYS A 371 -20.38 -14.20 -9.98
C LYS A 371 -19.01 -13.61 -10.39
N ALA A 372 -18.97 -12.70 -11.36
CA ALA A 372 -17.74 -12.12 -11.85
C ALA A 372 -16.95 -11.39 -10.72
N PRO A 373 -15.61 -11.46 -10.74
CA PRO A 373 -14.78 -10.61 -9.92
C PRO A 373 -15.09 -9.14 -10.21
N ARG A 374 -15.30 -8.34 -9.16
CA ARG A 374 -15.48 -6.89 -9.28
C ARG A 374 -14.13 -6.20 -9.16
N PRO A 375 -13.93 -5.08 -9.87
CA PRO A 375 -12.71 -4.32 -9.72
C PRO A 375 -12.53 -3.85 -8.26
N PRO A 376 -11.28 -3.72 -7.78
CA PRO A 376 -11.03 -3.22 -6.44
C PRO A 376 -11.67 -1.83 -6.30
N PRO A 377 -12.24 -1.52 -5.11
CA PRO A 377 -12.74 -0.18 -4.86
C PRO A 377 -11.58 0.79 -5.03
N GLN A 378 -11.76 1.77 -5.90
CA GLN A 378 -10.75 2.79 -6.11
C GLN A 378 -10.49 3.51 -4.80
N PRO A 379 -9.26 3.96 -4.55
CA PRO A 379 -8.96 4.79 -3.41
C PRO A 379 -9.80 6.06 -3.53
N VAL A 380 -10.93 6.05 -2.84
CA VAL A 380 -11.73 7.24 -2.62
C VAL A 380 -10.86 8.18 -1.81
N ASP A 381 -10.88 9.47 -2.13
CA ASP A 381 -10.20 10.51 -1.37
C ASP A 381 -10.30 10.20 0.14
N PRO A 382 -9.19 10.05 0.89
CA PRO A 382 -9.23 9.72 2.31
C PRO A 382 -10.20 10.61 3.10
N TYR A 383 -10.42 11.84 2.66
CA TYR A 383 -11.36 12.80 3.26
C TYR A 383 -12.84 12.49 2.94
N SER A 384 -13.15 11.85 1.81
CA SER A 384 -14.52 11.43 1.44
C SER A 384 -15.07 10.31 2.34
N ARG A 385 -14.18 9.49 2.94
CA ARG A 385 -14.56 8.47 3.94
C ARG A 385 -15.22 9.09 5.17
N TYR A 386 -14.88 10.33 5.49
CA TYR A 386 -15.38 11.07 6.65
C TYR A 386 -16.50 12.06 6.29
N GLY A 387 -17.03 12.00 5.06
CA GLY A 387 -18.16 12.83 4.63
C GLY A 387 -19.49 12.42 5.28
N PRO A 388 -20.44 13.36 5.41
CA PRO A 388 -21.79 13.04 5.89
C PRO A 388 -22.47 12.03 4.95
N LYS A 389 -23.04 10.96 5.52
CA LYS A 389 -23.84 9.99 4.77
C LYS A 389 -25.23 10.58 4.47
N ALA A 390 -25.91 10.03 3.47
CA ALA A 390 -27.28 10.41 3.16
C ALA A 390 -28.20 10.25 4.38
N GLU A 391 -29.07 11.24 4.61
CA GLU A 391 -30.06 11.23 5.68
C GLU A 391 -31.10 10.12 5.45
N ILE A 392 -31.42 9.35 6.49
CA ILE A 392 -32.44 8.30 6.43
C ILE A 392 -33.74 8.86 7.02
N THR A 393 -34.77 9.02 6.18
CA THR A 393 -36.10 9.44 6.63
C THR A 393 -37.02 8.24 6.85
N HIS A 394 -37.61 8.11 8.04
CA HIS A 394 -38.58 7.06 8.33
C HIS A 394 -39.91 7.29 7.60
N ILE A 395 -40.30 6.37 6.72
CA ILE A 395 -41.57 6.44 5.97
C ILE A 395 -42.67 5.77 6.81
N PHE A 396 -43.62 6.57 7.31
CA PHE A 396 -44.81 6.06 8.00
C PHE A 396 -45.79 5.43 7.00
N ARG A 397 -46.56 4.45 7.47
CA ARG A 397 -47.69 3.92 6.69
C ARG A 397 -48.69 5.04 6.43
N ALA A 398 -49.18 5.15 5.20
CA ALA A 398 -50.24 6.08 4.87
C ALA A 398 -51.52 5.70 5.65
N PRO A 399 -52.28 6.67 6.17
CA PRO A 399 -53.55 6.40 6.82
C PRO A 399 -54.54 5.79 5.81
N GLU A 400 -55.39 4.87 6.29
CA GLU A 400 -56.44 4.27 5.48
C GLU A 400 -57.42 5.35 4.99
N LYS A 401 -57.90 5.21 3.75
CA LYS A 401 -58.88 6.16 3.18
C LYS A 401 -60.26 5.92 3.80
N HIS A 402 -60.79 6.94 4.46
CA HIS A 402 -62.18 6.95 4.94
C HIS A 402 -63.18 7.21 3.80
N PRO A 403 -64.43 6.71 3.90
CA PRO A 403 -65.48 7.02 2.93
C PRO A 403 -65.88 8.51 2.96
N PRO A 404 -66.46 9.05 1.88
CA PRO A 404 -66.99 10.41 1.86
C PRO A 404 -68.08 10.61 2.94
N LYS A 405 -68.02 11.73 3.66
CA LYS A 405 -68.97 12.06 4.75
C LYS A 405 -70.43 12.05 4.28
N GLU A 406 -70.69 12.52 3.07
CA GLU A 406 -72.03 12.58 2.49
C GLU A 406 -72.65 11.18 2.34
N LEU A 407 -71.83 10.21 1.91
CA LEU A 407 -72.27 8.83 1.78
C LEU A 407 -72.64 8.25 3.16
N SER A 408 -71.80 8.47 4.18
CA SER A 408 -72.10 8.04 5.54
C SER A 408 -73.38 8.67 6.11
N LEU A 409 -73.62 9.96 5.84
CA LEU A 409 -74.84 10.66 6.28
C LEU A 409 -76.10 10.16 5.56
N ALA A 410 -76.01 9.85 4.26
CA ALA A 410 -77.12 9.27 3.51
C ALA A 410 -77.58 7.94 4.11
N PHE A 411 -76.63 7.04 4.40
CA PHE A 411 -76.93 5.75 5.04
C PHE A 411 -77.44 5.89 6.48
N LEU A 412 -76.98 6.89 7.24
CA LEU A 412 -77.56 7.21 8.55
C LEU A 412 -79.05 7.57 8.42
N GLY A 413 -79.40 8.42 7.46
CA GLY A 413 -80.80 8.77 7.18
C GLY A 413 -81.64 7.55 6.79
N LEU A 414 -81.11 6.69 5.91
CA LEU A 414 -81.77 5.42 5.54
C LEU A 414 -82.00 4.51 6.74
N THR A 415 -81.07 4.49 7.71
CA THR A 415 -81.20 3.66 8.92
C THR A 415 -82.29 4.17 9.87
N ILE A 416 -82.57 5.48 9.88
CA ILE A 416 -83.63 6.09 10.70
C ILE A 416 -85.03 5.89 10.07
N LEU A 417 -85.10 5.71 8.75
CA LEU A 417 -86.36 5.63 8.01
C LEU A 417 -87.33 4.53 8.51
N PRO A 418 -86.90 3.29 8.83
CA PRO A 418 -87.78 2.27 9.40
C PRO A 418 -88.39 2.68 10.74
N LEU A 419 -87.67 3.43 11.58
CA LEU A 419 -88.19 3.94 12.86
C LEU A 419 -89.32 4.96 12.64
N LEU A 420 -89.15 5.87 11.67
CA LEU A 420 -90.21 6.81 11.28
C LEU A 420 -91.43 6.07 10.73
N GLY A 421 -91.21 5.07 9.88
CA GLY A 421 -92.27 4.20 9.37
C GLY A 421 -93.03 3.49 10.49
N PHE A 422 -92.32 2.94 11.48
CA PHE A 422 -92.92 2.32 12.66
C PHE A 422 -93.77 3.31 13.45
N LEU A 423 -93.28 4.52 13.73
CA LEU A 423 -94.03 5.56 14.45
C LEU A 423 -95.32 5.96 13.71
N VAL A 424 -95.24 6.16 12.39
CA VAL A 424 -96.44 6.43 11.56
C VAL A 424 -97.41 5.26 11.62
N GLY A 425 -96.92 4.02 11.56
CA GLY A 425 -97.73 2.81 11.70
C GLY A 425 -98.47 2.74 13.04
N VAL A 426 -97.78 3.00 14.15
CA VAL A 426 -98.37 3.03 15.51
C VAL A 426 -99.49 4.07 15.61
N LEU A 427 -99.28 5.27 15.04
CA LEU A 427 -100.30 6.33 15.00
C LEU A 427 -101.51 5.93 14.15
N ARG A 428 -101.29 5.32 12.98
CA ARG A 428 -102.37 4.86 12.07
C ARG A 428 -103.19 3.71 12.64
N LEU A 429 -102.57 2.82 13.40
CA LEU A 429 -103.22 1.68 14.04
C LEU A 429 -104.03 2.04 15.30
N GLY A 430 -103.96 3.30 15.77
CA GLY A 430 -104.71 3.76 16.94
C GLY A 430 -104.24 3.15 18.27
N VAL A 431 -102.97 2.74 18.34
CA VAL A 431 -102.34 2.26 19.58
C VAL A 431 -102.43 3.35 20.64
N ASN A 432 -102.96 3.00 21.82
CA ASN A 432 -103.23 3.95 22.88
C ASN A 432 -102.75 3.42 24.24
N LEU A 433 -102.66 4.31 25.22
CA LEU A 433 -102.22 4.00 26.59
C LEU A 433 -103.39 3.93 27.59
N LYS A 434 -104.63 3.67 27.12
CA LYS A 434 -105.84 3.73 27.97
C LYS A 434 -105.84 2.71 29.11
N ASN A 435 -105.08 1.63 28.97
CA ASN A 435 -104.95 0.58 29.99
C ASN A 435 -103.89 0.89 31.07
N PHE A 436 -103.33 2.10 31.10
CA PHE A 436 -102.42 2.50 32.17
C PHE A 436 -103.17 2.56 33.52
N PRO A 437 -102.63 2.01 34.62
CA PRO A 437 -103.37 1.92 35.87
C PRO A 437 -103.79 3.30 36.41
N SER A 438 -105.08 3.48 36.72
CA SER A 438 -105.61 4.77 37.23
C SER A 438 -105.59 4.88 38.76
N LYS A 439 -105.39 3.76 39.48
CA LYS A 439 -105.30 3.76 40.96
C LYS A 439 -103.90 4.19 41.40
N ALA A 440 -103.80 5.02 42.43
CA ALA A 440 -102.56 5.65 42.88
C ALA A 440 -101.39 4.66 43.10
N ILE A 441 -101.64 3.53 43.78
CA ILE A 441 -100.59 2.54 44.11
C ILE A 441 -100.08 1.81 42.84
N PRO A 442 -100.93 1.14 42.02
CA PRO A 442 -100.51 0.56 40.75
C PRO A 442 -99.90 1.57 39.76
N ALA A 443 -100.42 2.79 39.70
CA ALA A 443 -99.89 3.85 38.83
C ALA A 443 -98.46 4.20 39.21
N THR A 444 -98.17 4.32 40.52
CA THR A 444 -96.82 4.60 41.03
C THR A 444 -95.84 3.50 40.63
N PHE A 445 -96.19 2.23 40.82
CA PHE A 445 -95.34 1.11 40.39
C PHE A 445 -95.18 1.06 38.86
N ALA A 446 -96.21 1.38 38.08
CA ALA A 446 -96.11 1.44 36.63
C ALA A 446 -95.15 2.55 36.16
N ILE A 447 -95.23 3.74 36.76
CA ILE A 447 -94.33 4.87 36.45
C ILE A 447 -92.89 4.50 36.82
N LEU A 448 -92.66 4.01 38.05
CA LEU A 448 -91.33 3.62 38.51
C LEU A 448 -90.72 2.52 37.62
N PHE A 449 -91.54 1.58 37.12
CA PHE A 449 -91.07 0.53 36.23
C PHE A 449 -90.60 1.09 34.88
N HIS A 450 -91.38 1.96 34.24
CA HIS A 450 -91.02 2.56 32.95
C HIS A 450 -89.87 3.56 33.07
N VAL A 451 -89.82 4.35 34.15
CA VAL A 451 -88.68 5.23 34.46
C VAL A 451 -87.42 4.40 34.68
N GLY A 452 -87.53 3.26 35.38
CA GLY A 452 -86.41 2.33 35.57
C GLY A 452 -85.89 1.77 34.24
N ILE A 453 -86.79 1.38 33.32
CA ILE A 453 -86.40 0.92 31.97
C ILE A 453 -85.70 2.05 31.20
N GLY A 454 -86.25 3.26 31.25
CA GLY A 454 -85.63 4.44 30.65
C GLY A 454 -84.23 4.73 31.23
N ALA A 455 -84.05 4.56 32.54
CA ALA A 455 -82.76 4.72 33.20
C ALA A 455 -81.75 3.65 32.78
N VAL A 456 -82.17 2.40 32.53
CA VAL A 456 -81.28 1.35 31.97
C VAL A 456 -80.86 1.70 30.55
N LEU A 457 -81.79 2.15 29.70
CA LEU A 457 -81.45 2.58 28.33
C LEU A 457 -80.49 3.77 28.34
N LEU A 458 -80.71 4.75 29.21
CA LEU A 458 -79.79 5.87 29.39
C LEU A 458 -78.42 5.41 29.89
N LEU A 459 -78.37 4.45 30.81
CA LEU A 459 -77.12 3.87 31.30
C LEU A 459 -76.31 3.23 30.16
N TYR A 460 -76.97 2.56 29.20
CA TYR A 460 -76.29 2.04 28.01
C TYR A 460 -75.77 3.13 27.08
N VAL A 461 -76.49 4.24 26.92
CA VAL A 461 -75.97 5.41 26.19
C VAL A 461 -74.75 6.00 26.91
N LEU A 462 -74.78 6.09 28.24
CA LEU A 462 -73.65 6.58 29.04
C LEU A 462 -72.44 5.62 29.00
N PHE A 463 -72.66 4.31 28.94
CA PHE A 463 -71.62 3.31 28.70
C PHE A 463 -70.97 3.51 27.33
N TRP A 464 -71.76 3.73 26.29
CA TRP A 464 -71.23 4.00 24.95
C TRP A 464 -70.42 5.31 24.89
N LEU A 465 -70.83 6.34 25.63
CA LEU A 465 -70.16 7.65 25.60
C LEU A 465 -68.95 7.76 26.52
N LYS A 466 -68.99 7.19 27.73
CA LYS A 466 -68.01 7.52 28.78
C LYS A 466 -67.78 6.48 29.87
N LEU A 467 -68.81 5.75 30.33
CA LEU A 467 -68.66 4.86 31.48
C LEU A 467 -67.84 3.62 31.13
N ASP A 468 -67.02 3.17 32.07
CA ASP A 468 -66.36 1.88 31.94
C ASP A 468 -67.33 0.71 32.25
N LEU A 469 -66.89 -0.51 31.95
CA LEU A 469 -67.70 -1.72 32.11
C LEU A 469 -68.08 -1.96 33.58
N PHE A 470 -67.18 -1.71 34.53
CA PHE A 470 -67.42 -2.02 35.96
C PHE A 470 -68.36 -1.02 36.62
N GLN A 471 -68.23 0.26 36.29
CA GLN A 471 -69.16 1.32 36.70
C GLN A 471 -70.55 1.01 36.17
N THR A 472 -70.66 0.70 34.87
CA THR A 472 -71.93 0.33 34.23
C THR A 472 -72.56 -0.87 34.90
N LEU A 473 -71.79 -1.93 35.16
CA LEU A 473 -72.30 -3.14 35.79
C LEU A 473 -72.75 -2.90 37.24
N LYS A 474 -72.04 -2.06 38.00
CA LYS A 474 -72.44 -1.68 39.36
C LYS A 474 -73.76 -0.93 39.37
N LEU A 475 -73.90 0.10 38.53
CA LEU A 475 -75.13 0.88 38.37
C LEU A 475 -76.29 0.00 37.88
N LEU A 476 -76.04 -0.87 36.90
CA LEU A 476 -77.02 -1.81 36.38
C LEU A 476 -77.44 -2.84 37.43
N GLY A 477 -76.53 -3.28 38.29
CA GLY A 477 -76.83 -4.19 39.40
C GLY A 477 -77.85 -3.61 40.37
N PHE A 478 -77.65 -2.37 40.84
CA PHE A 478 -78.61 -1.68 41.69
C PHE A 478 -79.95 -1.42 40.98
N LEU A 479 -79.89 -0.92 39.75
CA LEU A 479 -81.09 -0.61 38.96
C LEU A 479 -81.87 -1.87 38.57
N GLY A 480 -81.19 -2.99 38.34
CA GLY A 480 -81.77 -4.29 38.04
C GLY A 480 -82.56 -4.86 39.22
N VAL A 481 -82.00 -4.84 40.43
CA VAL A 481 -82.73 -5.26 41.64
C VAL A 481 -83.99 -4.40 41.83
N PHE A 482 -83.86 -3.08 41.67
CA PHE A 482 -84.99 -2.16 41.73
C PHE A 482 -86.08 -2.50 40.70
N LEU A 483 -85.70 -2.73 39.44
CA LEU A 483 -86.61 -3.07 38.35
C LEU A 483 -87.34 -4.40 38.58
N VAL A 484 -86.67 -5.41 39.13
CA VAL A 484 -87.29 -6.70 39.45
C VAL A 484 -88.42 -6.51 40.47
N LEU A 485 -88.18 -5.73 41.53
CA LEU A 485 -89.18 -5.51 42.59
C LEU A 485 -90.39 -4.72 42.09
N VAL A 486 -90.15 -3.59 41.42
CA VAL A 486 -91.21 -2.72 40.91
C VAL A 486 -91.97 -3.41 39.76
N GLY A 487 -91.23 -4.09 38.87
CA GLY A 487 -91.78 -4.88 37.76
C GLY A 487 -92.67 -6.02 38.26
N HIS A 488 -92.23 -6.78 39.26
CA HIS A 488 -93.03 -7.85 39.84
C HIS A 488 -94.37 -7.32 40.39
N ARG A 489 -94.37 -6.16 41.06
CA ARG A 489 -95.60 -5.56 41.62
C ARG A 489 -96.58 -5.14 40.53
N ILE A 490 -96.12 -4.47 39.47
CA ILE A 490 -97.00 -4.02 38.38
C ILE A 490 -97.49 -5.18 37.50
N LEU A 491 -96.62 -6.13 37.17
CA LEU A 491 -97.00 -7.31 36.37
C LEU A 491 -97.98 -8.21 37.14
N SER A 492 -97.79 -8.39 38.44
CA SER A 492 -98.75 -9.12 39.29
C SER A 492 -100.10 -8.43 39.35
N HIS A 493 -100.13 -7.09 39.46
CA HIS A 493 -101.37 -6.32 39.38
C HIS A 493 -102.06 -6.49 38.02
N LEU A 494 -101.31 -6.43 36.92
CA LEU A 494 -101.85 -6.60 35.57
C LEU A 494 -102.42 -8.02 35.38
N ALA A 495 -101.73 -9.05 35.88
CA ALA A 495 -102.21 -10.43 35.87
C ALA A 495 -103.51 -10.59 36.67
N ALA A 496 -103.58 -10.02 37.87
CA ALA A 496 -104.79 -10.06 38.72
C ALA A 496 -105.96 -9.28 38.10
N ALA A 497 -105.71 -8.14 37.47
CA ALA A 497 -106.72 -7.37 36.74
C ALA A 497 -107.23 -8.15 35.52
N SER A 498 -106.34 -8.80 34.77
CA SER A 498 -106.68 -9.66 33.63
C SER A 498 -107.50 -10.89 34.05
N ALA A 499 -107.12 -11.55 35.15
CA ALA A 499 -107.87 -12.67 35.72
C ALA A 499 -109.30 -12.24 36.13
N LYS A 500 -109.45 -11.05 36.74
CA LYS A 500 -110.77 -10.49 37.09
C LYS A 500 -111.64 -10.16 35.88
N VAL A 501 -111.05 -9.74 34.76
CA VAL A 501 -111.77 -9.45 33.50
C VAL A 501 -112.13 -10.75 32.75
N LYS A 502 -111.39 -11.84 32.93
CA LYS A 502 -111.74 -13.16 32.37
C LYS A 502 -112.77 -13.94 33.21
N SER A 503 -112.89 -13.64 34.51
CA SER A 503 -113.85 -14.25 35.42
C SER A 503 -115.16 -13.46 35.59
N ALA A 504 -115.24 -12.27 34.97
CA ALA A 504 -116.42 -11.42 34.89
C ALA A 504 -116.92 -11.44 33.44
#